data_AF-A0A2M7K8N3-F1
#
_entry.id   AF-A0A2M7K8N3-F1
#
_cell.length_a   1.000
_cell.length_b   1.000
_cell.length_c   1.000
_cell.angle_alpha   90.00
_cell.angle_beta   90.00
_cell.angle_gamma   90.00
#
_symmetry.space_group_name_H-M   'P 1'
#
loop_
_entity.id
_entity.type
_entity.pdbx_description
1 polymer ?
#
loop_
_entity_poly.entity_id
_entity_poly.type
_entity_poly.pdbx_seq_one_letter_code
_entity_poly.pdbx_strand_id
1 'polypeptide(L)' 'IVSYSWYFNDGTPDEIGNIIPITTHTYSGKGTYLVQLTVTDSAGNVDYEFVSVVVTEPS' A
#
# COMPACT_ATOMS: atom_id res chain seq x y z
N ILE A 1 9.76 2.88 13.98
CA ILE A 1 8.51 2.49 13.28
C ILE A 1 8.10 1.12 13.79
N VAL A 2 6.83 0.95 14.16
CA VAL A 2 6.28 -0.28 14.75
C VAL A 2 5.17 -0.89 13.92
N SER A 3 4.59 -0.13 12.97
CA SER A 3 3.48 -0.58 12.13
C SER A 3 3.55 0.06 10.75
N TYR A 4 3.18 -0.71 9.74
CA TYR A 4 3.04 -0.34 8.33
C TYR A 4 1.66 -0.81 7.84
N SER A 5 0.90 0.08 7.21
CA SER A 5 -0.39 -0.24 6.62
C SER A 5 -0.40 0.18 5.14
N TRP A 6 -0.75 -0.76 4.27
CA TRP A 6 -0.81 -0.60 2.83
C TRP A 6 -2.25 -0.55 2.35
N TYR A 7 -2.56 0.49 1.59
CA TYR A 7 -3.87 0.68 0.95
C TYR A 7 -3.67 0.68 -0.56
N PHE A 8 -4.17 -0.35 -1.25
CA PHE A 8 -3.92 -0.54 -2.68
C PHE A 8 -4.93 0.18 -3.58
N ASN A 9 -6.09 0.57 -3.02
CA ASN A 9 -7.15 1.32 -3.70
C ASN A 9 -7.64 0.67 -5.01
N ASP A 10 -7.64 -0.67 -5.06
CA ASP A 10 -8.11 -1.46 -6.21
C ASP A 10 -9.41 -2.25 -5.91
N GLY A 11 -9.97 -2.09 -4.71
CA GLY A 11 -11.17 -2.78 -4.26
C GLY A 11 -10.90 -4.12 -3.55
N THR A 12 -9.64 -4.55 -3.46
CA THR A 12 -9.23 -5.65 -2.58
C THR A 12 -9.02 -5.15 -1.14
N PRO A 13 -9.01 -6.03 -0.13
CA PRO A 13 -8.76 -5.63 1.26
C PRO A 13 -7.38 -5.00 1.46
N ASP A 14 -7.32 -3.97 2.31
CA ASP A 14 -6.07 -3.34 2.75
C ASP A 14 -5.27 -4.24 3.69
N GLU A 15 -3.95 -4.07 3.71
CA GLU A 15 -3.07 -4.73 4.68
C GLU A 15 -2.73 -3.77 5.81
N ILE A 16 -3.17 -4.06 7.04
CA ILE A 16 -3.08 -3.12 8.16
C ILE A 16 -2.23 -3.73 9.27
N GLY A 17 -1.32 -2.95 9.85
CA GLY A 17 -0.63 -3.35 11.08
C GLY A 17 0.59 -4.25 10.89
N ASN A 18 1.17 -4.30 9.69
CA ASN A 18 2.35 -5.11 9.41
C ASN A 18 3.58 -4.58 10.18
N ILE A 19 4.44 -5.48 10.65
CA ILE A 19 5.71 -5.11 11.33
C ILE A 19 6.91 -5.08 10.36
N ILE A 20 6.75 -5.68 9.18
CA ILE A 20 7.75 -5.69 8.10
C ILE A 20 7.29 -4.69 7.03
N PRO A 21 8.16 -3.81 6.52
CA PRO A 21 7.80 -2.79 5.52
C PRO A 21 7.66 -3.35 4.09
N ILE A 22 7.64 -4.66 3.90
CA ILE A 22 7.62 -5.30 2.59
C ILE A 22 6.29 -6.02 2.44
N THR A 23 5.59 -5.74 1.34
CA THR A 23 4.37 -6.43 0.93
C THR A 23 4.44 -6.78 -0.56
N THR A 24 3.60 -7.72 -0.99
CA THR A 24 3.41 -8.09 -2.40
C THR A 24 1.93 -8.09 -2.71
N HIS A 25 1.52 -7.34 -3.74
CA HIS A 25 0.12 -7.24 -4.15
C HIS A 25 -0.04 -7.50 -5.64
N THR A 26 -1.17 -8.09 -6.04
CA THR A 26 -1.47 -8.42 -7.44
C THR A 26 -2.74 -7.71 -7.88
N TYR A 27 -2.63 -6.84 -8.88
CA TYR A 27 -3.77 -6.18 -9.50
C TYR A 27 -4.39 -7.08 -10.57
N SER A 28 -5.71 -7.25 -10.51
CA SER A 28 -6.45 -8.12 -11.43
C SER A 28 -6.81 -7.48 -12.76
N GLY A 29 -6.75 -6.15 -12.85
CA GLY A 29 -7.12 -5.39 -14.04
C GLY A 29 -6.10 -4.32 -14.39
N LYS A 30 -6.13 -3.87 -15.65
CA LYS A 30 -5.44 -2.65 -16.06
C LYS A 30 -6.04 -1.44 -15.35
N GLY A 31 -5.21 -0.47 -15.05
CA GLY A 31 -5.64 0.72 -14.34
C GLY A 31 -4.48 1.55 -13.82
N THR A 32 -4.83 2.69 -13.23
CA THR A 32 -3.91 3.48 -12.41
C THR A 32 -4.42 3.42 -10.98
N TYR A 33 -3.60 2.86 -10.10
CA TYR A 33 -3.91 2.67 -8.68
C TYR A 33 -3.04 3.62 -7.86
N LEU A 34 -3.65 4.39 -6.97
CA LEU A 34 -2.93 5.27 -6.05
C LEU A 34 -2.70 4.50 -4.74
N VAL A 35 -1.53 3.91 -4.58
CA VAL A 35 -1.18 3.14 -3.37
C VAL A 35 -0.79 4.11 -2.27
N GLN A 36 -1.29 3.89 -1.05
CA GLN A 36 -0.87 4.62 0.15
C GLN A 36 -0.12 3.69 1.09
N LEU A 37 1.02 4.14 1.61
CA LEU A 37 1.67 3.53 2.77
C LEU A 37 1.48 4.47 3.96
N THR A 38 0.93 3.97 5.05
CA THR A 38 0.88 4.66 6.34
C THR A 38 1.85 3.97 7.30
N VAL A 39 2.72 4.75 7.96
CA VAL A 39 3.67 4.25 8.95
C VAL A 39 3.33 4.82 10.33
N THR A 40 3.53 4.02 11.38
CA THR A 40 3.36 4.47 12.77
C THR A 40 4.63 4.17 13.56
N ASP A 41 5.15 5.16 14.28
CA ASP A 41 6.30 4.98 15.16
C ASP A 41 5.92 4.49 16.57
N SER A 42 6.92 4.18 17.39
CA SER A 42 6.69 3.67 18.76
C SER A 42 6.11 4.72 19.71
N ALA A 43 6.14 6.00 19.34
CA ALA A 43 5.51 7.08 20.07
C ALA A 43 4.06 7.32 19.60
N GLY A 44 3.59 6.60 18.58
CA GLY A 44 2.28 6.75 17.99
C GLY A 44 2.19 7.84 16.93
N ASN A 45 3.33 8.44 16.50
CA ASN A 45 3.31 9.39 15.39
C ASN A 45 3.02 8.64 14.09
N VAL A 46 2.28 9.29 13.20
CA VAL A 46 1.85 8.73 11.93
C VAL A 46 2.35 9.60 10.79
N ASP A 47 2.84 8.94 9.74
CA ASP A 47 3.17 9.56 8.46
C ASP A 47 2.62 8.70 7.31
N TYR A 48 2.43 9.29 6.13
CA TYR A 48 1.94 8.58 4.96
C TYR A 48 2.53 9.11 3.65
N GLU A 49 2.64 8.22 2.67
CA GLU A 49 3.15 8.53 1.32
C GLU A 49 2.31 7.84 0.25
N PHE A 50 2.22 8.45 -0.93
CA PHE A 50 1.46 7.91 -2.06
C PHE A 50 2.34 7.55 -3.25
N VAL A 51 2.04 6.43 -3.90
CA VAL A 51 2.70 6.01 -5.14
C VAL A 51 1.65 5.65 -6.18
N SER A 52 1.79 6.17 -7.40
CA SER A 52 0.94 5.80 -8.53
C SER A 52 1.51 4.56 -9.23
N VAL A 53 0.71 3.50 -9.30
CA VAL A 53 1.03 2.26 -10.01
C VAL A 53 0.16 2.18 -11.26
N VAL A 54 0.81 2.08 -12.43
CA VAL A 54 0.12 1.92 -13.71
C VAL A 54 0.25 0.47 -14.18
N VAL A 55 -0.88 -0.23 -14.27
CA VAL A 55 -0.98 -1.61 -14.76
C VAL A 55 -1.51 -1.58 -16.18
N THR A 56 -0.75 -2.14 -17.11
CA THR A 56 -1.12 -2.27 -18.52
C THR A 56 -1.37 -3.73 -18.90
N GLU A 57 -2.07 -3.94 -20.02
CA GLU A 57 -2.16 -5.27 -20.61
C GLU A 57 -0.77 -5.75 -21.07
N PRO A 58 -0.54 -7.08 -21.14
CA PRO A 58 0.62 -7.62 -21.84
C PRO A 58 0.65 -7.16 -23.30
N SER A 59 1.84 -6.88 -23.81
CA SER A 59 2.08 -6.52 -25.22
C SER A 59 1.91 -7.70 -26.17
#